data_AF-A0A518KBD2-F1
#
_entry.id   AF-A0A518KBD2-F1
#
_cell.length_a   1.000
_cell.length_b   1.000
_cell.length_c   1.000
_cell.angle_alpha   90.00
_cell.angle_beta   90.00
_cell.angle_gamma   90.00
#
_symmetry.space_group_name_H-M   'P 1'
#
loop_
_entity.id
_entity.type
_entity.pdbx_description
1 polymer ?
#
loop_
_entity_poly.entity_id
_entity_poly.type
_entity_poly.pdbx_seq_one_letter_code
_entity_poly.pdbx_strand_id
1 'polypeptide(L)'
;MRLKGIPLDVIASLAAPRRRRLPQGPVHVFIAIADHYEPMVGGAPLSQQMERVERWVRQYPESLGDFRDCWGRPPRHTFFYPAEVYEPEPVERLAHLCRVGYGEVEIHLHHDNDTASNLKETLLRFADTLRSEHGLLRDGPDGRPTYGFVHGNWALDNSRPDGRWCGVDNELKVLVETGCYGDFTLPSAPNPTQTRMVNSIYYARGVDGCRKSHDRGVRSRVGVIPAPEDLLLVQGPLALDWSRRKFGLAPSLENGEIHGGFPPSCRRLALWLNASVTVEGRENWRFIKLHTHGAKESNADVLLGGPTCDFHQTLRRLHLADADFNYYYVTTWEMTQLIHAAECGVEQPQLELLS
;
A
#
# COMPACT_ATOMS: atom_id res chain seq x y z
N MET A 1 8.95 -25.98 -1.96
CA MET A 1 9.36 -25.84 -0.54
C MET A 1 9.24 -24.38 -0.14
N ARG A 2 8.64 -24.08 1.02
CA ARG A 2 8.47 -22.71 1.56
C ARG A 2 9.09 -22.63 2.95
N LEU A 3 9.66 -21.49 3.32
CA LEU A 3 10.08 -21.20 4.70
C LEU A 3 9.24 -20.04 5.20
N LYS A 4 8.41 -20.29 6.22
CA LYS A 4 7.45 -19.30 6.76
C LYS A 4 6.62 -18.64 5.66
N GLY A 5 5.91 -19.45 4.88
CA GLY A 5 5.05 -18.99 3.78
C GLY A 5 5.78 -18.47 2.54
N ILE A 6 7.08 -18.16 2.59
CA ILE A 6 7.83 -17.60 1.47
C ILE A 6 8.48 -18.73 0.63
N PRO A 7 8.38 -18.72 -0.71
CA PRO A 7 9.12 -19.66 -1.56
C PRO A 7 10.65 -19.57 -1.35
N LEU A 8 11.37 -20.71 -1.38
CA LEU A 8 12.83 -20.71 -1.14
C LEU A 8 13.63 -19.92 -2.17
N ASP A 9 13.18 -19.92 -3.43
CA ASP A 9 13.78 -19.13 -4.51
C ASP A 9 13.61 -17.62 -4.27
N VAL A 10 12.50 -17.20 -3.67
CA VAL A 10 12.30 -15.82 -3.23
C VAL A 10 13.31 -15.47 -2.13
N ILE A 11 13.49 -16.32 -1.12
CA ILE A 11 14.48 -16.08 -0.06
C ILE A 11 15.89 -15.97 -0.63
N ALA A 12 16.26 -16.87 -1.56
CA ALA A 12 17.53 -16.81 -2.25
C ALA A 12 17.68 -15.48 -3.03
N SER A 13 16.62 -15.01 -3.70
CA SER A 13 16.62 -13.74 -4.42
C SER A 13 16.77 -12.51 -3.50
N LEU A 14 16.25 -12.59 -2.26
CA LEU A 14 16.38 -11.54 -1.26
C LEU A 14 17.78 -11.52 -0.61
N ALA A 15 18.43 -12.68 -0.51
CA ALA A 15 19.79 -12.80 0.00
C ALA A 15 20.86 -12.49 -1.05
N ALA A 16 20.53 -12.60 -2.34
CA ALA A 16 21.48 -12.37 -3.42
C ALA A 16 21.93 -10.90 -3.44
N PRO A 17 23.25 -10.63 -3.54
CA PRO A 17 23.75 -9.28 -3.68
C PRO A 17 23.22 -8.66 -4.99
N ARG A 18 22.35 -7.68 -4.87
CA ARG A 18 21.81 -6.95 -6.01
C ARG A 18 22.88 -6.01 -6.55
N ARG A 19 23.56 -6.39 -7.65
CA ARG A 19 24.32 -5.43 -8.50
C ARG A 19 23.32 -4.50 -9.19
N ARG A 20 22.83 -3.50 -8.48
CA ARG A 20 21.96 -2.47 -9.05
C ARG A 20 22.81 -1.25 -9.37
N ARG A 21 22.67 -0.74 -10.60
CA ARG A 21 23.24 0.55 -10.96
C ARG A 21 22.60 1.59 -10.04
N LEU A 22 23.43 2.32 -9.30
CA LEU A 22 22.96 3.53 -8.65
C LEU A 22 22.46 4.46 -9.75
N PRO A 23 21.28 5.07 -9.59
CA PRO A 23 20.81 6.05 -10.56
C PRO A 23 21.85 7.16 -10.69
N GLN A 24 22.07 7.65 -11.92
CA GLN A 24 22.85 8.86 -12.11
C GLN A 24 21.90 10.05 -11.94
N GLY A 25 22.22 10.97 -11.01
CA GLY A 25 21.41 12.15 -10.70
C GLY A 25 20.35 11.93 -9.62
N PRO A 26 19.37 12.85 -9.52
CA PRO A 26 18.40 12.89 -8.44
C PRO A 26 17.57 11.60 -8.31
N VAL A 27 17.43 11.13 -7.08
CA VAL A 27 16.53 10.06 -6.65
C VAL A 27 15.27 10.68 -6.07
N HIS A 28 14.12 10.21 -6.54
CA HIS A 28 12.80 10.63 -6.07
C HIS A 28 12.15 9.47 -5.31
N VAL A 29 11.78 9.69 -4.04
CA VAL A 29 11.25 8.68 -3.14
C VAL A 29 9.79 8.98 -2.82
N PHE A 30 8.88 8.17 -3.33
CA PHE A 30 7.45 8.30 -3.07
C PHE A 30 7.04 7.36 -1.93
N ILE A 31 6.53 7.90 -0.84
CA ILE A 31 6.18 7.14 0.36
C ILE A 31 4.66 7.17 0.53
N ALA A 32 4.04 5.99 0.48
CA ALA A 32 2.63 5.79 0.79
C ALA A 32 2.47 4.79 1.94
N ILE A 33 1.41 4.96 2.73
CA ILE A 33 0.95 3.98 3.72
C ILE A 33 -0.42 3.47 3.28
N ALA A 34 -0.49 2.17 3.00
CA ALA A 34 -1.73 1.43 2.79
C ALA A 34 -2.17 0.81 4.12
N ASP A 35 -3.03 1.51 4.85
CA ASP A 35 -3.48 1.09 6.18
C ASP A 35 -4.70 0.18 6.08
N HIS A 36 -4.60 -1.03 6.62
CA HIS A 36 -5.74 -1.90 6.92
C HIS A 36 -6.50 -1.29 8.12
N TYR A 37 -7.23 -0.22 7.85
CA TYR A 37 -7.79 0.62 8.89
C TYR A 37 -9.13 0.06 9.35
N GLU A 38 -9.09 -0.72 10.43
CA GLU A 38 -10.24 -1.44 10.99
C GLU A 38 -10.63 -0.88 12.37
N PRO A 39 -11.47 0.17 12.46
CA PRO A 39 -11.95 0.69 13.74
C PRO A 39 -12.63 -0.37 14.60
N MET A 40 -13.29 -1.37 13.99
CA MET A 40 -13.96 -2.47 14.69
C MET A 40 -12.98 -3.55 15.21
N VAL A 41 -11.65 -3.43 15.02
CA VAL A 41 -10.68 -4.47 15.43
C VAL A 41 -10.93 -4.96 16.85
N GLY A 42 -11.05 -6.29 17.00
CA GLY A 42 -11.42 -6.95 18.26
C GLY A 42 -12.91 -6.96 18.60
N GLY A 43 -13.79 -6.65 17.64
CA GLY A 43 -15.24 -6.57 17.87
C GLY A 43 -15.65 -5.33 18.66
N ALA A 44 -14.92 -4.22 18.48
CA ALA A 44 -15.12 -3.01 19.24
C ALA A 44 -16.51 -2.39 18.99
N PRO A 45 -17.24 -1.97 20.05
CA PRO A 45 -18.51 -1.27 19.89
C PRO A 45 -18.29 0.09 19.21
N LEU A 46 -19.33 0.62 18.57
CA LEU A 46 -19.26 1.88 17.80
C LEU A 46 -18.60 3.03 18.57
N SER A 47 -18.85 3.17 19.88
CA SER A 47 -18.21 4.21 20.70
C SER A 47 -16.67 4.12 20.70
N GLN A 48 -16.12 2.92 20.79
CA GLN A 48 -14.68 2.71 20.73
C GLN A 48 -14.13 2.87 19.30
N GLN A 49 -14.90 2.48 18.29
CA GLN A 49 -14.55 2.77 16.89
C GLN A 49 -14.42 4.28 16.67
N MET A 50 -15.38 5.06 17.19
CA MET A 50 -15.36 6.51 17.14
C MET A 50 -14.17 7.10 17.91
N GLU A 51 -13.85 6.61 19.11
CA GLU A 51 -12.66 7.04 19.86
C GLU A 51 -11.37 6.83 19.05
N ARG A 52 -11.25 5.69 18.36
CA ARG A 52 -10.09 5.40 17.49
C ARG A 52 -10.01 6.39 16.34
N VAL A 53 -11.11 6.65 15.64
CA VAL A 53 -11.13 7.60 14.51
C VAL A 53 -10.89 9.03 14.97
N GLU A 54 -11.57 9.50 16.01
CA GLU A 54 -11.40 10.86 16.53
C GLU A 54 -9.97 11.11 17.01
N ARG A 55 -9.32 10.09 17.57
CA ARG A 55 -7.90 10.15 17.88
C ARG A 55 -7.06 10.47 16.64
N TRP A 56 -7.29 9.77 15.54
CA TRP A 56 -6.59 10.01 14.27
C TRP A 56 -6.91 11.38 13.68
N VAL A 57 -8.18 11.75 13.61
CA VAL A 57 -8.65 13.06 13.10
C VAL A 57 -7.96 14.22 13.84
N ARG A 58 -7.80 14.09 15.15
CA ARG A 58 -7.15 15.10 15.97
C ARG A 58 -5.62 15.03 15.91
N GLN A 59 -5.04 13.87 16.24
CA GLN A 59 -3.60 13.77 16.49
C GLN A 59 -2.76 13.71 15.21
N TYR A 60 -3.30 13.22 14.09
CA TYR A 60 -2.54 13.11 12.86
C TYR A 60 -2.14 14.49 12.32
N PRO A 61 -3.06 15.46 12.16
CA PRO A 61 -2.71 16.85 11.84
C PRO A 61 -1.82 17.50 12.90
N GLU A 62 -2.14 17.35 14.19
CA GLU A 62 -1.37 17.96 15.30
C GLU A 62 0.09 17.51 15.31
N SER A 63 0.35 16.22 15.07
CA SER A 63 1.68 15.64 15.22
C SER A 63 2.52 15.76 13.95
N LEU A 64 1.88 15.67 12.78
CA LEU A 64 2.57 15.55 11.50
C LEU A 64 2.39 16.76 10.57
N GLY A 65 1.47 17.66 10.91
CA GLY A 65 1.07 18.79 10.07
C GLY A 65 2.13 19.84 9.79
N ASP A 66 3.26 19.84 10.52
CA ASP A 66 4.39 20.75 10.31
C ASP A 66 5.49 20.18 9.40
N PHE A 67 5.44 18.88 9.09
CA PHE A 67 6.40 18.28 8.16
C PHE A 67 6.07 18.64 6.72
N ARG A 68 7.10 18.80 5.89
CA ARG A 68 6.95 19.16 4.48
C ARG A 68 7.82 18.23 3.63
N ASP A 69 7.29 17.76 2.52
CA ASP A 69 8.05 17.07 1.48
C ASP A 69 8.56 18.06 0.42
N CYS A 70 9.13 17.55 -0.67
CA CYS A 70 9.65 18.38 -1.76
C CYS A 70 8.56 19.14 -2.54
N TRP A 71 7.27 18.84 -2.32
CA TRP A 71 6.13 19.63 -2.83
C TRP A 71 5.49 20.52 -1.76
N GLY A 72 6.08 20.59 -0.56
CA GLY A 72 5.54 21.38 0.53
C GLY A 72 4.28 20.78 1.15
N ARG A 73 4.04 19.48 1.00
CA ARG A 73 2.85 18.80 1.56
C ARG A 73 3.17 18.09 2.87
N PRO A 74 2.19 17.98 3.79
CA PRO A 74 2.33 17.14 4.98
C PRO A 74 2.26 15.64 4.63
N PRO A 75 2.67 14.76 5.56
CA PRO A 75 2.48 13.32 5.43
C PRO A 75 1.04 12.96 5.09
N ARG A 76 0.87 12.11 4.08
CA ARG A 76 -0.42 11.62 3.59
C ARG A 76 -0.62 10.16 3.99
N HIS A 77 -1.86 9.77 4.25
CA HIS A 77 -2.22 8.43 4.71
C HIS A 77 -3.40 7.88 3.90
N THR A 78 -3.33 6.65 3.42
CA THR A 78 -4.49 6.00 2.79
C THR A 78 -5.12 4.99 3.75
N PHE A 79 -6.37 5.26 4.10
CA PHE A 79 -7.18 4.41 4.96
C PHE A 79 -7.99 3.43 4.10
N PHE A 80 -7.57 2.17 4.02
CA PHE A 80 -8.39 1.14 3.40
C PHE A 80 -9.44 0.67 4.42
N TYR A 81 -10.69 1.09 4.24
CA TYR A 81 -11.79 0.87 5.20
C TYR A 81 -12.56 -0.42 4.85
N PRO A 82 -12.81 -1.33 5.81
CA PRO A 82 -13.45 -2.61 5.56
C PRO A 82 -14.93 -2.45 5.17
N ALA A 83 -15.29 -2.90 3.97
CA ALA A 83 -16.64 -2.81 3.43
C ALA A 83 -17.67 -3.62 4.24
N GLU A 84 -17.25 -4.75 4.82
CA GLU A 84 -18.13 -5.69 5.52
C GLU A 84 -18.53 -5.25 6.94
N VAL A 85 -17.89 -4.21 7.48
CA VAL A 85 -18.22 -3.61 8.78
C VAL A 85 -18.38 -2.08 8.67
N TYR A 86 -18.94 -1.64 7.53
CA TYR A 86 -19.24 -0.23 7.29
C TYR A 86 -20.11 0.37 8.41
N GLU A 87 -19.63 1.49 8.96
CA GLU A 87 -20.37 2.34 9.87
C GLU A 87 -20.26 3.78 9.34
N PRO A 88 -21.39 4.50 9.11
CA PRO A 88 -21.34 5.82 8.48
C PRO A 88 -20.56 6.86 9.29
N GLU A 89 -20.69 6.87 10.62
CA GLU A 89 -20.09 7.91 11.47
C GLU A 89 -18.55 7.86 11.48
N PRO A 90 -17.88 6.70 11.69
CA PRO A 90 -16.43 6.58 11.55
C PRO A 90 -15.91 6.99 10.16
N VAL A 91 -16.59 6.58 9.09
CA VAL A 91 -16.17 6.90 7.72
C VAL A 91 -16.28 8.41 7.45
N GLU A 92 -17.34 9.06 7.90
CA GLU A 92 -17.52 10.51 7.73
C GLU A 92 -16.43 11.31 8.46
N ARG A 93 -15.98 10.83 9.62
CA ARG A 93 -14.86 11.45 10.35
C ARG A 93 -13.53 11.32 9.61
N LEU A 94 -13.24 10.14 9.04
CA LEU A 94 -12.09 9.97 8.16
C LEU A 94 -12.21 10.84 6.90
N ALA A 95 -13.40 10.96 6.33
CA ALA A 95 -13.65 11.80 5.16
C ALA A 95 -13.32 13.27 5.44
N HIS A 96 -13.64 13.78 6.64
CA HIS A 96 -13.23 15.12 7.05
C HIS A 96 -11.70 15.27 7.04
N LEU A 97 -10.96 14.34 7.66
CA LEU A 97 -9.50 14.35 7.69
C LEU A 97 -8.89 14.31 6.27
N CYS A 98 -9.49 13.53 5.36
CA CYS A 98 -9.06 13.44 3.98
C CYS A 98 -9.29 14.75 3.21
N ARG A 99 -10.47 15.37 3.37
CA ARG A 99 -10.85 16.64 2.72
C ARG A 99 -9.94 17.80 3.13
N VAL A 100 -9.43 17.83 4.36
CA VAL A 100 -8.46 18.84 4.80
C VAL A 100 -7.01 18.51 4.42
N GLY A 101 -6.80 17.45 3.64
CA GLY A 101 -5.52 17.20 2.98
C GLY A 101 -4.53 16.32 3.74
N TYR A 102 -5.01 15.39 4.56
CA TYR A 102 -4.13 14.43 5.26
C TYR A 102 -4.21 12.99 4.71
N GLY A 103 -5.09 12.70 3.76
CA GLY A 103 -5.22 11.34 3.27
C GLY A 103 -6.29 11.12 2.22
N GLU A 104 -6.63 9.85 2.04
CA GLU A 104 -7.77 9.36 1.26
C GLU A 104 -8.33 8.09 1.92
N VAL A 105 -9.56 7.73 1.57
CA VAL A 105 -10.19 6.47 1.97
C VAL A 105 -10.34 5.60 0.73
N GLU A 106 -9.99 4.32 0.86
CA GLU A 106 -10.04 3.30 -0.19
C GLU A 106 -10.70 2.02 0.33
N ILE A 107 -10.86 1.01 -0.52
CA ILE A 107 -11.65 -0.18 -0.19
C ILE A 107 -10.78 -1.30 0.37
N HIS A 108 -11.11 -1.74 1.58
CA HIS A 108 -10.64 -2.96 2.18
C HIS A 108 -11.79 -3.97 2.27
N LEU A 109 -11.50 -5.25 2.12
CA LEU A 109 -12.52 -6.29 2.28
C LEU A 109 -11.93 -7.57 2.90
N HIS A 110 -12.58 -8.05 3.94
CA HIS A 110 -12.46 -9.45 4.37
C HIS A 110 -13.62 -10.26 3.80
N HIS A 111 -13.30 -11.36 3.13
CA HIS A 111 -14.28 -12.32 2.63
C HIS A 111 -13.72 -13.75 2.68
N ASP A 112 -14.59 -14.75 2.69
CA ASP A 112 -14.26 -16.17 2.78
C ASP A 112 -15.40 -17.00 2.16
N ASN A 113 -15.04 -18.04 1.40
CA ASN A 113 -15.98 -18.84 0.60
C ASN A 113 -16.93 -17.99 -0.27
N ASP A 114 -16.43 -16.87 -0.80
CA ASP A 114 -17.21 -15.94 -1.60
C ASP A 114 -17.34 -16.40 -3.07
N THR A 115 -18.16 -15.69 -3.84
CA THR A 115 -18.36 -15.88 -5.28
C THR A 115 -18.04 -14.60 -6.02
N ALA A 116 -17.64 -14.71 -7.29
CA ALA A 116 -17.35 -13.54 -8.14
C ALA A 116 -18.54 -12.56 -8.23
N SER A 117 -19.77 -13.08 -8.24
CA SER A 117 -20.99 -12.27 -8.28
C SER A 117 -21.21 -11.46 -7.00
N ASN A 118 -21.08 -12.09 -5.82
CA ASN A 118 -21.26 -11.39 -4.55
C ASN A 118 -20.10 -10.42 -4.26
N LEU A 119 -18.87 -10.78 -4.60
CA LEU A 119 -17.72 -9.87 -4.56
C LEU A 119 -17.99 -8.63 -5.42
N LYS A 120 -18.42 -8.81 -6.68
CA LYS A 120 -18.75 -7.72 -7.60
C LYS A 120 -19.82 -6.79 -7.02
N GLU A 121 -20.91 -7.35 -6.51
CA GLU A 121 -21.99 -6.57 -5.90
C GLU A 121 -21.50 -5.78 -4.68
N THR A 122 -20.72 -6.43 -3.81
CA THR A 122 -20.18 -5.81 -2.59
C THR A 122 -19.29 -4.62 -2.92
N LEU A 123 -18.35 -4.79 -3.86
CA LEU A 123 -17.42 -3.74 -4.28
C LEU A 123 -18.15 -2.56 -4.93
N LEU A 124 -19.08 -2.83 -5.84
CA LEU A 124 -19.86 -1.77 -6.50
C LEU A 124 -20.71 -0.99 -5.50
N ARG A 125 -21.41 -1.70 -4.61
CA ARG A 125 -22.24 -1.07 -3.57
C ARG A 125 -21.40 -0.20 -2.65
N PHE A 126 -20.28 -0.71 -2.15
CA PHE A 126 -19.47 0.06 -1.22
C PHE A 126 -18.75 1.24 -1.88
N ALA A 127 -18.28 1.11 -3.12
CA ALA A 127 -17.70 2.23 -3.86
C ALA A 127 -18.75 3.34 -4.12
N ASP A 128 -19.99 2.95 -4.45
CA ASP A 128 -21.11 3.89 -4.58
C ASP A 128 -21.41 4.57 -3.23
N THR A 129 -21.53 3.83 -2.14
CA THR A 129 -21.72 4.38 -0.78
C THR A 129 -20.63 5.40 -0.41
N LEU A 130 -19.36 5.05 -0.57
CA LEU A 130 -18.24 5.97 -0.29
C LEU A 130 -18.36 7.25 -1.14
N ARG A 131 -18.72 7.13 -2.41
CA ARG A 131 -18.89 8.27 -3.30
C ARG A 131 -20.10 9.13 -2.94
N SER A 132 -21.29 8.54 -2.86
CA SER A 132 -22.56 9.26 -2.77
C SER A 132 -22.84 9.79 -1.37
N GLU A 133 -22.48 9.04 -0.32
CA GLU A 133 -22.79 9.41 1.06
C GLU A 133 -21.70 10.30 1.69
N HIS A 134 -20.42 10.09 1.31
CA HIS A 134 -19.29 10.76 1.94
C HIS A 134 -18.50 11.69 1.02
N GLY A 135 -18.78 11.69 -0.28
CA GLY A 135 -17.98 12.42 -1.27
C GLY A 135 -16.54 11.91 -1.37
N LEU A 136 -16.30 10.66 -0.94
CA LEU A 136 -15.01 9.99 -1.05
C LEU A 136 -14.87 9.38 -2.46
N LEU A 137 -13.69 8.80 -2.74
CA LEU A 137 -13.33 8.27 -4.04
C LEU A 137 -13.42 9.32 -5.16
N ARG A 138 -13.04 8.89 -6.36
CA ARG A 138 -13.02 9.71 -7.58
C ARG A 138 -13.75 8.98 -8.68
N ASP A 139 -14.25 9.75 -9.65
CA ASP A 139 -14.90 9.18 -10.82
C ASP A 139 -13.83 8.69 -11.80
N GLY A 140 -14.04 7.48 -12.33
CA GLY A 140 -13.24 6.89 -13.38
C GLY A 140 -13.62 7.43 -14.76
N PRO A 141 -12.92 7.00 -15.81
CA PRO A 141 -13.20 7.44 -17.19
C PRO A 141 -14.62 7.15 -17.69
N ASP A 142 -15.29 6.14 -17.10
CA ASP A 142 -16.67 5.75 -17.41
C ASP A 142 -17.71 6.39 -16.49
N GLY A 143 -17.29 7.31 -15.61
CA GLY A 143 -18.15 8.02 -14.67
C GLY A 143 -18.50 7.22 -13.41
N ARG A 144 -18.02 5.99 -13.24
CA ARG A 144 -18.21 5.20 -12.00
C ARG A 144 -17.12 5.52 -10.97
N PRO A 145 -17.39 5.39 -9.65
CA PRO A 145 -16.34 5.49 -8.64
C PRO A 145 -15.24 4.47 -8.90
N THR A 146 -13.99 4.90 -8.76
CA THR A 146 -12.80 4.04 -8.86
C THR A 146 -12.01 4.11 -7.56
N TYR A 147 -11.39 2.97 -7.22
CA TYR A 147 -10.84 2.74 -5.89
C TYR A 147 -9.56 1.89 -5.94
N GLY A 148 -8.74 2.03 -4.91
CA GLY A 148 -7.63 1.13 -4.62
C GLY A 148 -8.13 -0.01 -3.74
N PHE A 149 -7.53 -1.19 -3.87
CA PHE A 149 -7.92 -2.35 -3.10
C PHE A 149 -6.83 -2.89 -2.18
N VAL A 150 -7.23 -3.32 -0.99
CA VAL A 150 -6.45 -4.18 -0.11
C VAL A 150 -7.32 -5.35 0.32
N HIS A 151 -6.81 -6.56 0.14
CA HIS A 151 -7.46 -7.76 0.62
C HIS A 151 -7.12 -8.00 2.09
N GLY A 152 -8.12 -7.97 2.97
CA GLY A 152 -7.89 -7.99 4.43
C GLY A 152 -7.26 -9.25 4.98
N ASN A 153 -7.60 -10.40 4.38
CA ASN A 153 -6.96 -11.68 4.72
C ASN A 153 -5.62 -11.94 3.99
N TRP A 154 -5.12 -10.96 3.23
CA TRP A 154 -3.99 -11.06 2.31
C TRP A 154 -4.10 -12.14 1.23
N ALA A 155 -5.30 -12.71 1.04
CA ALA A 155 -5.55 -13.89 0.23
C ALA A 155 -6.05 -13.57 -1.18
N LEU A 156 -5.62 -12.41 -1.70
CA LEU A 156 -5.94 -11.90 -3.04
C LEU A 156 -5.94 -13.02 -4.08
N ASP A 157 -6.95 -13.06 -4.93
CA ASP A 157 -7.18 -14.05 -5.99
C ASP A 157 -7.16 -15.48 -5.46
N ASN A 158 -7.81 -15.71 -4.32
CA ASN A 158 -7.85 -16.99 -3.62
C ASN A 158 -6.46 -17.64 -3.42
N SER A 159 -5.47 -16.80 -3.08
CA SER A 159 -4.06 -17.21 -3.08
C SER A 159 -3.64 -18.12 -1.95
N ARG A 160 -4.50 -18.31 -0.95
CA ARG A 160 -4.17 -19.20 0.17
C ARG A 160 -4.27 -20.66 -0.27
N PRO A 161 -3.28 -21.52 0.05
CA PRO A 161 -3.26 -22.89 -0.47
C PRO A 161 -4.47 -23.76 -0.12
N ASP A 162 -5.14 -23.48 0.99
CA ASP A 162 -6.34 -24.22 1.44
C ASP A 162 -7.67 -23.61 0.96
N GLY A 163 -7.61 -22.59 0.08
CA GLY A 163 -8.79 -21.98 -0.55
C GLY A 163 -9.69 -21.16 0.41
N ARG A 164 -9.20 -20.90 1.62
CA ARG A 164 -9.90 -20.11 2.64
C ARG A 164 -9.52 -18.63 2.53
N TRP A 165 -10.40 -17.80 3.07
CA TRP A 165 -10.25 -16.37 3.25
C TRP A 165 -10.28 -15.55 1.95
N CYS A 166 -10.95 -16.10 0.93
CA CYS A 166 -11.35 -15.43 -0.30
C CYS A 166 -12.48 -16.25 -0.95
N GLY A 167 -12.15 -17.28 -1.74
CA GLY A 167 -13.11 -18.14 -2.45
C GLY A 167 -13.32 -17.79 -3.92
N VAL A 168 -12.78 -16.66 -4.39
CA VAL A 168 -12.95 -16.17 -5.76
C VAL A 168 -11.67 -16.42 -6.59
N ASP A 169 -11.70 -17.44 -7.44
CA ASP A 169 -10.57 -17.85 -8.30
C ASP A 169 -10.32 -16.91 -9.50
N ASN A 170 -11.01 -15.77 -9.58
CA ASN A 170 -10.82 -14.74 -10.61
C ASN A 170 -10.99 -13.31 -10.06
N GLU A 171 -10.66 -13.12 -8.78
CA GLU A 171 -10.84 -11.85 -8.05
C GLU A 171 -10.23 -10.67 -8.79
N LEU A 172 -9.05 -10.84 -9.41
CA LEU A 172 -8.37 -9.78 -10.15
C LEU A 172 -9.21 -9.22 -11.30
N LYS A 173 -9.94 -10.10 -12.01
CA LYS A 173 -10.85 -9.70 -13.08
C LYS A 173 -12.04 -8.92 -12.52
N VAL A 174 -12.61 -9.39 -11.40
CA VAL A 174 -13.72 -8.70 -10.72
C VAL A 174 -13.28 -7.31 -10.25
N LEU A 175 -12.08 -7.17 -9.69
CA LEU A 175 -11.52 -5.88 -9.28
C LEU A 175 -11.43 -4.90 -10.47
N VAL A 176 -10.87 -5.33 -11.61
CA VAL A 176 -10.81 -4.49 -12.82
C VAL A 176 -12.21 -4.10 -13.31
N GLU A 177 -13.14 -5.06 -13.44
CA GLU A 177 -14.50 -4.81 -13.93
C GLU A 177 -15.31 -3.84 -13.05
N THR A 178 -14.97 -3.75 -11.77
CA THR A 178 -15.62 -2.88 -10.79
C THR A 178 -14.94 -1.53 -10.62
N GLY A 179 -13.85 -1.25 -11.34
CA GLY A 179 -13.17 0.05 -11.34
C GLY A 179 -11.98 0.14 -10.38
N CYS A 180 -11.42 -0.98 -9.94
CA CYS A 180 -10.20 -0.97 -9.14
C CYS A 180 -9.01 -0.47 -9.97
N TYR A 181 -8.34 0.60 -9.54
CA TYR A 181 -7.16 1.13 -10.23
C TYR A 181 -5.86 0.40 -9.87
N GLY A 182 -5.83 -0.30 -8.73
CA GLY A 182 -4.67 -1.06 -8.29
C GLY A 182 -4.86 -1.74 -6.95
N ASP A 183 -4.12 -2.83 -6.76
CA ASP A 183 -4.04 -3.56 -5.49
C ASP A 183 -2.75 -3.23 -4.73
N PHE A 184 -2.89 -3.11 -3.42
CA PHE A 184 -1.84 -2.75 -2.46
C PHE A 184 -1.67 -3.80 -1.37
N THR A 185 -2.14 -5.04 -1.57
CA THR A 185 -2.13 -6.12 -0.56
C THR A 185 -0.71 -6.60 -0.22
N LEU A 186 0.21 -6.59 -1.18
CA LEU A 186 1.52 -7.25 -1.05
C LEU A 186 2.64 -6.30 -0.59
N PRO A 187 3.64 -6.77 0.18
CA PRO A 187 3.90 -8.16 0.54
C PRO A 187 3.02 -8.65 1.68
N SER A 188 2.66 -9.94 1.64
CA SER A 188 1.95 -10.61 2.73
C SER A 188 2.85 -11.53 3.56
N ALA A 189 4.13 -11.63 3.21
CA ALA A 189 5.10 -12.43 3.94
C ALA A 189 5.12 -12.06 5.44
N PRO A 190 5.14 -13.04 6.35
CA PRO A 190 5.39 -14.47 6.14
C PRO A 190 4.15 -15.34 5.86
N ASN A 191 3.01 -14.77 5.47
CA ASN A 191 1.83 -15.55 5.11
C ASN A 191 2.08 -16.42 3.86
N PRO A 192 1.53 -17.66 3.77
CA PRO A 192 1.59 -18.48 2.55
C PRO A 192 0.99 -17.85 1.29
N THR A 193 0.18 -16.79 1.41
CA THR A 193 -0.35 -16.05 0.25
C THR A 193 0.74 -15.29 -0.51
N GLN A 194 1.93 -15.09 0.08
CA GLN A 194 3.04 -14.38 -0.54
C GLN A 194 3.37 -14.95 -1.93
N THR A 195 3.52 -14.03 -2.88
CA THR A 195 3.89 -14.28 -4.28
C THR A 195 5.37 -14.50 -4.49
N ARG A 196 5.69 -15.12 -5.64
CA ARG A 196 7.04 -15.24 -6.17
C ARG A 196 7.62 -13.89 -6.63
N MET A 197 6.79 -13.07 -7.29
CA MET A 197 7.19 -11.69 -7.59
C MET A 197 7.25 -10.89 -6.29
N VAL A 198 8.39 -10.27 -6.02
CA VAL A 198 8.61 -9.44 -4.83
C VAL A 198 9.27 -8.13 -5.25
N ASN A 199 9.09 -7.07 -4.45
CA ASN A 199 9.72 -5.77 -4.68
C ASN A 199 9.49 -5.24 -6.11
N SER A 200 8.24 -5.27 -6.58
CA SER A 200 7.89 -5.00 -7.98
C SER A 200 6.60 -4.21 -8.11
N ILE A 201 6.54 -3.39 -9.16
CA ILE A 201 5.31 -2.84 -9.73
C ILE A 201 5.07 -3.60 -11.03
N TYR A 202 3.89 -4.20 -11.17
CA TYR A 202 3.60 -5.07 -12.31
C TYR A 202 2.10 -5.22 -12.53
N TYR A 203 1.75 -5.71 -13.70
CA TYR A 203 0.39 -5.97 -14.11
C TYR A 203 0.13 -7.47 -14.17
N ALA A 204 -1.04 -7.91 -13.70
CA ALA A 204 -1.46 -9.30 -13.82
C ALA A 204 -2.95 -9.41 -14.17
N ARG A 205 -3.26 -10.41 -15.00
CA ARG A 205 -4.61 -10.69 -15.46
C ARG A 205 -5.29 -11.72 -14.56
N GLY A 206 -6.51 -11.43 -14.13
CA GLY A 206 -7.38 -12.45 -13.54
C GLY A 206 -7.90 -13.41 -14.62
N VAL A 207 -7.84 -14.71 -14.36
CA VAL A 207 -8.33 -15.74 -15.29
C VAL A 207 -9.39 -16.59 -14.60
N ASP A 208 -10.52 -16.81 -15.27
CA ASP A 208 -11.63 -17.57 -14.70
C ASP A 208 -11.18 -18.98 -14.26
N GLY A 209 -11.43 -19.31 -12.99
CA GLY A 209 -11.05 -20.60 -12.39
C GLY A 209 -9.55 -20.75 -12.03
N CYS A 210 -8.76 -19.67 -12.11
CA CYS A 210 -7.32 -19.69 -11.83
C CYS A 210 -6.98 -18.82 -10.61
N ARG A 211 -6.84 -19.45 -9.45
CA ARG A 211 -6.32 -18.77 -8.27
C ARG A 211 -4.89 -18.25 -8.45
N LYS A 212 -4.56 -17.19 -7.71
CA LYS A 212 -3.23 -16.64 -7.53
C LYS A 212 -2.58 -16.24 -8.85
N SER A 213 -3.36 -15.73 -9.79
CA SER A 213 -2.92 -15.27 -11.11
C SER A 213 -1.81 -14.22 -11.01
N HIS A 214 -1.82 -13.41 -9.95
CA HIS A 214 -0.80 -12.42 -9.62
C HIS A 214 0.51 -13.01 -9.04
N ASP A 215 0.69 -14.34 -8.98
CA ASP A 215 2.00 -14.93 -8.65
C ASP A 215 3.09 -14.57 -9.68
N ARG A 216 2.65 -14.22 -10.90
CA ARG A 216 3.43 -13.73 -12.03
C ARG A 216 2.69 -12.57 -12.70
N GLY A 217 3.40 -11.81 -13.53
CA GLY A 217 2.83 -10.74 -14.32
C GLY A 217 3.91 -9.98 -15.09
N VAL A 218 3.51 -8.92 -15.78
CA VAL A 218 4.38 -8.09 -16.62
C VAL A 218 4.82 -6.87 -15.82
N ARG A 219 6.13 -6.68 -15.66
CA ARG A 219 6.67 -5.52 -14.92
C ARG A 219 6.26 -4.22 -15.60
N SER A 220 5.89 -3.23 -14.78
CA SER A 220 5.73 -1.85 -15.22
C SER A 220 7.04 -1.33 -15.81
N ARG A 221 6.97 -0.67 -16.98
CA ARG A 221 8.13 -0.24 -17.75
C ARG A 221 7.82 1.03 -18.55
N VAL A 222 8.81 1.92 -18.64
CA VAL A 222 8.75 3.10 -19.52
C VAL A 222 8.44 2.70 -20.96
N GLY A 223 7.46 3.36 -21.57
CA GLY A 223 7.04 3.18 -22.95
C GLY A 223 6.19 1.92 -23.19
N VAL A 224 5.81 1.18 -22.15
CA VAL A 224 4.93 0.01 -22.27
C VAL A 224 3.57 0.35 -21.70
N ILE A 225 2.54 0.20 -22.54
CA ILE A 225 1.15 0.36 -22.14
C ILE A 225 0.62 -1.01 -21.68
N PRO A 226 0.13 -1.15 -20.44
CA PRO A 226 -0.45 -2.39 -19.96
C PRO A 226 -1.77 -2.70 -20.68
N ALA A 227 -2.18 -3.96 -20.68
CA ALA A 227 -3.48 -4.33 -21.21
C ALA A 227 -4.59 -3.84 -20.26
N PRO A 228 -5.72 -3.30 -20.76
CA PRO A 228 -6.80 -2.76 -19.92
C PRO A 228 -7.43 -3.79 -18.96
N GLU A 229 -7.30 -5.08 -19.26
CA GLU A 229 -7.83 -6.17 -18.43
C GLU A 229 -6.88 -6.61 -17.31
N ASP A 230 -5.66 -6.06 -17.26
CA ASP A 230 -4.67 -6.40 -16.24
C ASP A 230 -4.77 -5.42 -15.07
N LEU A 231 -4.82 -5.93 -13.85
CA LEU A 231 -4.78 -5.12 -12.64
C LEU A 231 -3.34 -4.66 -12.38
N LEU A 232 -3.16 -3.43 -11.91
CA LEU A 232 -1.89 -2.94 -11.37
C LEU A 232 -1.66 -3.50 -9.95
N LEU A 233 -0.51 -4.11 -9.70
CA LEU A 233 -0.08 -4.60 -8.39
C LEU A 233 1.10 -3.76 -7.91
N VAL A 234 0.92 -3.02 -6.81
CA VAL A 234 1.98 -2.19 -6.21
C VAL A 234 2.48 -2.82 -4.92
N GLN A 235 3.64 -3.47 -4.99
CA GLN A 235 4.21 -4.14 -3.82
C GLN A 235 5.03 -3.20 -2.94
N GLY A 236 4.91 -3.41 -1.64
CA GLY A 236 5.82 -2.85 -0.65
C GLY A 236 7.19 -3.54 -0.62
N PRO A 237 8.12 -3.01 0.19
CA PRO A 237 9.44 -3.58 0.35
C PRO A 237 9.39 -4.90 1.13
N LEU A 238 10.07 -5.92 0.61
CA LEU A 238 10.34 -7.19 1.28
C LEU A 238 11.86 -7.42 1.27
N ALA A 239 12.47 -7.54 2.43
CA ALA A 239 13.91 -7.68 2.59
C ALA A 239 14.29 -8.57 3.79
N LEU A 240 15.53 -9.03 3.78
CA LEU A 240 16.16 -9.66 4.93
C LEU A 240 16.94 -8.60 5.71
N ASP A 241 16.61 -8.47 6.98
CA ASP A 241 17.19 -7.48 7.86
C ASP A 241 18.25 -8.12 8.78
N TRP A 242 19.51 -7.99 8.39
CA TRP A 242 20.65 -8.65 9.02
C TRP A 242 21.13 -8.03 10.32
N SER A 243 20.74 -6.78 10.60
CA SER A 243 21.10 -6.14 11.87
C SER A 243 20.06 -6.41 12.98
N ARG A 244 18.91 -7.02 12.64
CA ARG A 244 18.00 -7.64 13.63
C ARG A 244 18.05 -9.15 13.42
N ARG A 245 18.84 -9.84 14.23
CA ARG A 245 18.98 -11.29 14.12
C ARG A 245 18.09 -12.01 15.12
N LYS A 246 17.22 -12.89 14.63
CA LYS A 246 16.50 -13.85 15.46
C LYS A 246 17.49 -14.84 16.04
N PHE A 247 17.51 -14.95 17.38
CA PHE A 247 18.46 -15.77 18.13
C PHE A 247 19.93 -15.49 17.80
N GLY A 248 20.27 -14.28 17.34
CA GLY A 248 21.64 -13.90 16.95
C GLY A 248 22.15 -14.46 15.62
N LEU A 249 21.39 -15.35 14.96
CA LEU A 249 21.85 -16.13 13.80
C LEU A 249 21.14 -15.81 12.49
N ALA A 250 19.81 -15.74 12.48
CA ALA A 250 19.02 -15.57 11.25
C ALA A 250 18.49 -14.15 11.10
N PRO A 251 18.52 -13.53 9.90
CA PRO A 251 17.96 -12.20 9.70
C PRO A 251 16.45 -12.19 9.99
N SER A 252 15.95 -11.07 10.51
CA SER A 252 14.50 -10.84 10.55
C SER A 252 13.98 -10.52 9.16
N LEU A 253 12.68 -10.75 8.97
CA LEU A 253 12.00 -10.31 7.76
C LEU A 253 11.58 -8.86 7.94
N GLU A 254 11.85 -8.03 6.92
CA GLU A 254 11.34 -6.68 6.77
C GLU A 254 10.31 -6.71 5.64
N ASN A 255 9.06 -6.33 5.90
CA ASN A 255 7.94 -6.39 4.96
C ASN A 255 7.22 -5.03 4.79
N GLY A 256 7.77 -3.94 5.34
CA GLY A 256 7.16 -2.62 5.28
C GLY A 256 6.01 -2.38 6.26
N GLU A 257 5.76 -3.29 7.21
CA GLU A 257 4.75 -3.10 8.26
C GLU A 257 5.23 -2.08 9.31
N ILE A 258 4.43 -1.08 9.64
CA ILE A 258 4.68 -0.16 10.77
C ILE A 258 3.80 -0.54 11.95
N HIS A 259 4.41 -0.83 13.10
CA HIS A 259 3.68 -1.11 14.34
C HIS A 259 4.61 -0.96 15.57
N GLY A 260 4.09 -1.16 16.79
CA GLY A 260 4.83 -1.04 18.06
C GLY A 260 6.21 -1.70 18.10
N GLY A 261 6.37 -2.89 17.50
CA GLY A 261 7.64 -3.62 17.49
C GLY A 261 8.59 -3.24 16.34
N PHE A 262 8.05 -2.58 15.31
CA PHE A 262 8.74 -2.19 14.08
C PHE A 262 8.31 -0.76 13.72
N PRO A 263 8.77 0.25 14.48
CA PRO A 263 8.57 1.65 14.12
C PRO A 263 9.32 2.01 12.84
N PRO A 264 8.97 3.10 12.14
CA PRO A 264 9.76 3.61 11.03
C PRO A 264 11.13 4.10 11.56
N SER A 265 12.19 3.98 10.75
CA SER A 265 13.53 4.44 11.14
C SER A 265 14.44 4.61 9.93
N CYS A 266 15.51 5.39 10.07
CA CYS A 266 16.55 5.56 9.04
C CYS A 266 17.11 4.21 8.54
N ARG A 267 17.31 3.28 9.47
CA ARG A 267 17.78 1.93 9.17
C ARG A 267 16.81 1.16 8.26
N ARG A 268 15.50 1.22 8.55
CA ARG A 268 14.47 0.55 7.74
C ARG A 268 14.33 1.23 6.38
N LEU A 269 14.44 2.56 6.32
CA LEU A 269 14.48 3.31 5.07
C LEU A 269 15.58 2.80 4.13
N ALA A 270 16.78 2.51 4.63
CA ALA A 270 17.83 1.92 3.81
C ALA A 270 17.41 0.55 3.22
N LEU A 271 16.71 -0.30 3.99
CA LEU A 271 16.16 -1.56 3.48
C LEU A 271 15.08 -1.33 2.42
N TRP A 272 14.20 -0.35 2.63
CA TRP A 272 13.12 0.00 1.71
C TRP A 272 13.68 0.56 0.38
N LEU A 273 14.68 1.43 0.43
CA LEU A 273 15.39 1.91 -0.77
C LEU A 273 16.12 0.78 -1.50
N ASN A 274 16.73 -0.15 -0.77
CA ASN A 274 17.41 -1.32 -1.33
C ASN A 274 16.45 -2.38 -1.90
N ALA A 275 15.20 -2.42 -1.44
CA ALA A 275 14.14 -3.19 -2.09
C ALA A 275 13.95 -2.71 -3.53
N SER A 276 14.17 -1.41 -3.77
CA SER A 276 14.16 -0.72 -5.06
C SER A 276 13.01 -1.19 -5.96
N VAL A 277 11.81 -0.96 -5.44
CA VAL A 277 10.56 -1.05 -6.19
C VAL A 277 10.49 0.17 -7.10
N THR A 278 10.52 -0.05 -8.41
CA THR A 278 10.56 1.01 -9.44
C THR A 278 9.78 0.58 -10.67
N VAL A 279 9.48 1.54 -11.54
CA VAL A 279 9.15 1.31 -12.95
C VAL A 279 10.45 1.01 -13.71
N GLU A 280 10.49 -0.03 -14.54
CA GLU A 280 11.69 -0.37 -15.32
C GLU A 280 12.01 0.74 -16.34
N GLY A 281 13.27 1.20 -16.39
CA GLY A 281 13.68 2.35 -17.17
C GLY A 281 13.51 3.70 -16.46
N ARG A 282 12.95 3.71 -15.24
CA ARG A 282 12.87 4.90 -14.36
C ARG A 282 13.35 4.56 -12.94
N GLU A 283 14.54 3.97 -12.85
CA GLU A 283 15.07 3.46 -11.58
C GLU A 283 15.40 4.56 -10.56
N ASN A 284 15.50 5.82 -10.96
CA ASN A 284 15.66 6.93 -10.04
C ASN A 284 14.37 7.29 -9.28
N TRP A 285 13.21 6.76 -9.70
CA TRP A 285 11.94 6.87 -8.97
C TRP A 285 11.73 5.62 -8.12
N ARG A 286 11.80 5.79 -6.79
CA ARG A 286 11.67 4.73 -5.79
C ARG A 286 10.29 4.81 -5.14
N PHE A 287 9.53 3.72 -5.21
CA PHE A 287 8.20 3.63 -4.60
C PHE A 287 8.28 2.82 -3.31
N ILE A 288 7.97 3.46 -2.19
CA ILE A 288 7.96 2.84 -0.87
C ILE A 288 6.51 2.78 -0.39
N LYS A 289 5.87 1.64 -0.65
CA LYS A 289 4.52 1.33 -0.15
C LYS A 289 4.61 0.56 1.16
N LEU A 290 4.30 1.24 2.27
CA LEU A 290 4.26 0.65 3.61
C LEU A 290 2.82 0.24 3.96
N HIS A 291 2.65 -0.53 5.03
CA HIS A 291 1.33 -0.90 5.51
C HIS A 291 1.29 -0.94 7.05
N THR A 292 0.09 -0.94 7.60
CA THR A 292 -0.15 -1.02 9.05
C THR A 292 -1.60 -1.46 9.31
N HIS A 293 -1.91 -1.64 10.60
CA HIS A 293 -3.27 -1.71 11.13
C HIS A 293 -3.43 -0.55 12.11
N GLY A 294 -3.66 0.65 11.60
CA GLY A 294 -3.50 1.91 12.31
C GLY A 294 -4.60 2.20 13.33
N ALA A 295 -5.76 1.57 13.20
CA ALA A 295 -6.85 1.66 14.18
C ALA A 295 -6.48 1.02 15.54
N LYS A 296 -5.58 0.04 15.55
CA LYS A 296 -5.10 -0.61 16.78
C LYS A 296 -4.27 0.38 17.59
N GLU A 297 -4.58 0.52 18.88
CA GLU A 297 -4.04 1.56 19.76
C GLU A 297 -2.51 1.53 19.82
N SER A 298 -1.91 0.34 19.95
CA SER A 298 -0.44 0.18 19.98
C SER A 298 0.26 0.61 18.69
N ASN A 299 -0.46 0.58 17.56
CA ASN A 299 0.07 0.99 16.26
C ASN A 299 -0.16 2.49 16.06
N ALA A 300 -1.34 2.98 16.43
CA ALA A 300 -1.65 4.41 16.49
C ALA A 300 -0.64 5.18 17.36
N ASP A 301 -0.22 4.62 18.50
CA ASP A 301 0.82 5.21 19.37
C ASP A 301 2.15 5.46 18.64
N VAL A 302 2.50 4.60 17.69
CA VAL A 302 3.71 4.76 16.87
C VAL A 302 3.46 5.74 15.73
N LEU A 303 2.36 5.57 15.00
CA LEU A 303 2.03 6.33 13.78
C LEU A 303 1.76 7.81 14.08
N LEU A 304 1.12 8.09 15.21
CA LEU A 304 0.75 9.44 15.66
C LEU A 304 1.79 10.02 16.64
N GLY A 305 2.84 9.28 16.97
CA GLY A 305 3.77 9.61 18.04
C GLY A 305 5.19 9.93 17.61
N GLY A 306 6.05 10.08 18.61
CA GLY A 306 7.47 10.43 18.47
C GLY A 306 8.24 9.61 17.43
N PRO A 307 8.11 8.27 17.37
CA PRO A 307 8.87 7.48 16.39
C PRO A 307 8.62 7.87 14.93
N THR A 308 7.38 8.25 14.59
CA THR A 308 7.04 8.70 13.24
C THR A 308 7.50 10.14 13.01
N CYS A 309 7.39 11.02 14.01
CA CYS A 309 7.98 12.36 13.95
C CYS A 309 9.50 12.32 13.72
N ASP A 310 10.23 11.48 14.45
CA ASP A 310 11.68 11.28 14.30
C ASP A 310 12.05 10.77 12.90
N PHE A 311 11.19 9.92 12.34
CA PHE A 311 11.36 9.43 10.97
C PHE A 311 11.20 10.55 9.94
N HIS A 312 10.19 11.41 10.07
CA HIS A 312 10.01 12.55 9.17
C HIS A 312 11.13 13.60 9.32
N GLN A 313 11.62 13.83 10.55
CA GLN A 313 12.83 14.64 10.77
C GLN A 313 14.06 14.04 10.09
N THR A 314 14.18 12.71 10.09
CA THR A 314 15.24 12.00 9.38
C THR A 314 15.15 12.23 7.88
N LEU A 315 13.97 12.09 7.27
CA LEU A 315 13.78 12.35 5.83
C LEU A 315 14.20 13.77 5.46
N ARG A 316 13.76 14.77 6.24
CA ARG A 316 14.14 16.17 6.05
C ARG A 316 15.66 16.36 6.13
N ARG A 317 16.32 15.77 7.14
CA ARG A 317 17.78 15.82 7.29
C ARG A 317 18.51 15.21 6.11
N LEU A 318 18.03 14.09 5.57
CA LEU A 318 18.62 13.43 4.41
C LEU A 318 18.53 14.33 3.18
N HIS A 319 17.36 14.90 2.89
CA HIS A 319 17.17 15.84 1.79
C HIS A 319 18.05 17.10 1.90
N LEU A 320 18.18 17.67 3.11
CA LEU A 320 19.05 18.82 3.32
C LEU A 320 20.54 18.50 3.20
N ALA A 321 20.94 17.25 3.44
CA ALA A 321 22.32 16.81 3.35
C ALA A 321 22.72 16.39 1.94
N ASP A 322 21.75 16.00 1.10
CA ASP A 322 21.95 15.50 -0.25
C ASP A 322 20.88 16.06 -1.18
N ALA A 323 21.27 17.01 -2.04
CA ALA A 323 20.38 17.66 -2.99
C ALA A 323 19.80 16.69 -4.03
N ASP A 324 20.43 15.53 -4.23
CA ASP A 324 19.93 14.48 -5.11
C ASP A 324 18.92 13.56 -4.39
N PHE A 325 18.72 13.66 -3.08
CA PHE A 325 17.70 12.89 -2.35
C PHE A 325 16.41 13.69 -2.20
N ASN A 326 15.39 13.37 -3.00
CA ASN A 326 14.07 14.00 -2.94
C ASN A 326 13.03 13.00 -2.41
N TYR A 327 12.12 13.44 -1.55
CA TYR A 327 11.04 12.59 -1.05
C TYR A 327 9.68 13.30 -1.13
N TYR A 328 8.64 12.49 -1.25
CA TYR A 328 7.26 12.91 -1.47
C TYR A 328 6.33 12.03 -0.64
N TYR A 329 5.43 12.66 0.10
CA TYR A 329 4.36 11.96 0.78
C TYR A 329 3.22 11.81 -0.20
N VAL A 330 2.79 10.59 -0.50
CA VAL A 330 1.74 10.35 -1.48
C VAL A 330 0.71 9.38 -0.93
N THR A 331 -0.52 9.53 -1.37
CA THR A 331 -1.54 8.50 -1.19
C THR A 331 -1.32 7.34 -2.17
N THR A 332 -2.08 6.24 -2.07
CA THR A 332 -1.99 5.12 -3.02
C THR A 332 -2.53 5.48 -4.40
N TRP A 333 -3.52 6.37 -4.48
CA TRP A 333 -3.96 6.93 -5.76
C TRP A 333 -2.85 7.75 -6.41
N GLU A 334 -2.28 8.71 -5.67
CA GLU A 334 -1.20 9.57 -6.17
C GLU A 334 0.04 8.76 -6.56
N MET A 335 0.36 7.71 -5.80
CA MET A 335 1.41 6.75 -6.14
C MET A 335 1.14 6.08 -7.49
N THR A 336 -0.11 5.70 -7.77
CA THR A 336 -0.51 5.09 -9.05
C THR A 336 -0.36 6.08 -10.20
N GLN A 337 -0.77 7.34 -10.00
CA GLN A 337 -0.59 8.39 -11.02
C GLN A 337 0.88 8.62 -11.36
N LEU A 338 1.76 8.58 -10.36
CA LEU A 338 3.21 8.68 -10.57
C LEU A 338 3.79 7.46 -11.29
N ILE A 339 3.26 6.26 -11.02
CA ILE A 339 3.63 5.05 -11.78
C ILE A 339 3.28 5.25 -13.25
N HIS A 340 2.05 5.66 -13.56
CA HIS A 340 1.62 5.91 -14.93
C HIS A 340 2.40 7.04 -15.61
N ALA A 341 2.72 8.11 -14.88
CA ALA A 341 3.58 9.17 -15.40
C ALA A 341 4.97 8.64 -15.75
N ALA A 342 5.57 7.82 -14.89
CA ALA A 342 6.85 7.18 -15.17
C ALA A 342 6.77 6.25 -16.38
N GLU A 343 5.71 5.46 -16.52
CA GLU A 343 5.45 4.61 -17.70
C GLU A 343 5.34 5.42 -18.99
N CYS A 344 4.72 6.60 -18.93
CA CYS A 344 4.65 7.55 -20.04
C CYS A 344 5.98 8.27 -20.31
N GLY A 345 7.05 7.97 -19.58
CA GLY A 345 8.38 8.52 -19.80
C GLY A 345 8.63 9.86 -19.12
N VAL A 346 7.75 10.33 -18.23
CA VAL A 346 7.99 11.52 -17.42
C VAL A 346 9.26 11.35 -16.60
N GLU A 347 10.11 12.38 -16.59
CA GLU A 347 11.44 12.32 -15.95
C GLU A 347 11.45 12.94 -14.56
N GLN A 348 10.63 13.98 -14.36
CA GLN A 348 10.57 14.79 -13.16
C GLN A 348 9.18 14.71 -12.54
N PRO A 349 9.05 14.40 -11.24
CA PRO A 349 7.76 14.34 -10.59
C PRO A 349 7.22 15.76 -10.38
N GLN A 350 6.02 15.98 -10.92
CA GLN A 350 5.30 17.25 -10.88
C GLN A 350 3.98 17.05 -10.14
N LEU A 351 3.59 18.03 -9.33
CA LEU A 351 2.37 17.93 -8.51
C LEU A 351 1.11 17.91 -9.41
N GLU A 352 1.20 18.56 -10.56
CA GLU A 352 0.17 18.63 -11.60
C GLU A 352 -0.15 17.26 -12.23
N LEU A 353 0.70 16.24 -12.03
CA LEU A 353 0.43 14.87 -12.49
C LEU A 353 -0.61 14.15 -11.61
N LEU A 354 -0.91 14.69 -10.43
CA LEU A 354 -1.80 14.07 -9.45
C LEU A 354 -3.27 14.48 -9.60
N SER A 355 -3.55 15.47 -10.48
CA SER A 355 -4.89 16.00 -10.74
C SER A 355 -5.72 15.12 -11.64
#